data_AF-A0A917B6L6-F1
#
_entry.id   AF-A0A917B6L6-F1
#
_cell.length_a   1.000
_cell.length_b   1.000
_cell.length_c   1.000
_cell.angle_alpha   90.00
_cell.angle_beta   90.00
_cell.angle_gamma   90.00
#
_symmetry.space_group_name_H-M   'P 1'
#
loop_
_entity.id
_entity.type
_entity.pdbx_description
1 polymer ?
#
loop_
_entity_poly.entity_id
_entity_poly.type
_entity_poly.pdbx_seq_one_letter_code
_entity_poly.pdbx_strand_id
1 'polypeptide(L)'
;MSGNKATGRPINPPKLHHTTFTTMQLDNMVAWYELAVGLIPAFHNDEAAWLTNDEANHRIAFLSPPGLKKPADKGHETGIHHTAFEYATFDEWLDNYIRLRNHGILPFLTLDHGITMSIYYQDPDGNGVEIQVDAFGDWAQSKQWISSALEFASNPIGTYFDPEKLVAAREAGLTFKEIHENARAGEYVPDTIPADIFLPELY
;
A
#
# COMPACT_ATOMS: atom_id res chain seq x y z
N MET A 1 -32.76 12.64 -9.30
CA MET A 1 -32.52 13.65 -10.35
C MET A 1 -31.33 13.18 -11.18
N SER A 2 -31.57 12.73 -12.43
CA SER A 2 -30.52 12.27 -13.34
C SER A 2 -29.92 13.48 -14.08
N GLY A 3 -28.84 14.03 -13.54
CA GLY A 3 -28.07 15.07 -14.22
C GLY A 3 -27.22 14.46 -15.33
N ASN A 4 -27.36 14.98 -16.54
CA ASN A 4 -26.48 14.75 -17.68
C ASN A 4 -25.01 14.74 -17.24
N LYS A 5 -24.39 13.56 -17.16
CA LYS A 5 -22.95 13.46 -16.92
C LYS A 5 -22.27 13.82 -18.24
N ALA A 6 -21.57 14.95 -18.28
CA ALA A 6 -20.70 15.29 -19.40
C ALA A 6 -19.73 14.12 -19.66
N THR A 7 -19.81 13.52 -20.84
CA THR A 7 -18.97 12.39 -21.24
C THR A 7 -17.72 12.83 -21.98
N GLY A 8 -17.19 14.02 -21.66
CA GLY A 8 -15.90 14.52 -22.16
C GLY A 8 -14.69 13.75 -21.64
N ARG A 9 -14.88 12.47 -21.28
CA ARG A 9 -13.79 11.56 -20.95
C ARG A 9 -12.96 11.31 -22.21
N PRO A 10 -11.64 11.11 -22.07
CA PRO A 10 -10.82 10.68 -23.19
C PRO A 10 -11.42 9.44 -23.85
N ILE A 11 -11.44 9.41 -25.19
CA ILE A 11 -11.85 8.23 -25.95
C ILE A 11 -10.97 7.03 -25.55
N ASN A 12 -9.68 7.29 -25.38
CA ASN A 12 -8.70 6.34 -24.88
C ASN A 12 -8.16 6.87 -23.54
N PRO A 13 -8.68 6.41 -22.39
CA PRO A 13 -8.16 6.85 -21.09
C PRO A 13 -6.72 6.35 -20.90
N PRO A 14 -5.78 7.21 -20.48
CA PRO A 14 -4.42 6.78 -20.18
C PRO A 14 -4.40 5.94 -18.88
N LYS A 15 -3.42 5.04 -18.77
CA LYS A 15 -3.10 4.36 -17.50
C LYS A 15 -2.16 5.26 -16.69
N LEU A 16 -2.24 5.18 -15.36
CA LEU A 16 -1.20 5.74 -14.50
C LEU A 16 0.14 5.07 -14.84
N HIS A 17 1.18 5.87 -15.07
CA HIS A 17 2.50 5.34 -15.40
C HIS A 17 3.40 5.28 -14.17
N HIS A 18 3.68 6.42 -13.54
CA HIS A 18 4.62 6.52 -12.43
C HIS A 18 4.21 7.61 -11.44
N THR A 19 4.83 7.57 -10.27
CA THR A 19 4.80 8.60 -9.24
C THR A 19 6.23 9.08 -8.97
N THR A 20 6.42 10.39 -8.84
CA THR A 20 7.72 10.98 -8.53
C THR A 20 7.70 11.59 -7.14
N PHE A 21 8.71 11.27 -6.33
CA PHE A 21 8.94 11.86 -5.02
C PHE A 21 10.19 12.71 -5.03
N THR A 22 10.19 13.76 -4.20
CA THR A 22 11.40 14.49 -3.87
C THR A 22 11.95 14.00 -2.54
N THR A 23 13.26 13.80 -2.45
CA THR A 23 13.92 13.27 -1.25
C THR A 23 15.23 14.01 -0.95
N MET A 24 15.56 14.13 0.33
CA MET A 24 16.87 14.59 0.79
C MET A 24 17.85 13.44 1.09
N GLN A 25 17.43 12.20 0.85
CA GLN A 25 18.17 10.98 1.19
C GLN A 25 17.98 9.91 0.09
N LEU A 26 18.42 10.25 -1.12
CA LEU A 26 18.21 9.47 -2.34
C LEU A 26 18.56 7.98 -2.17
N ASP A 27 19.78 7.68 -1.73
CA ASP A 27 20.24 6.30 -1.57
C ASP A 27 19.39 5.50 -0.56
N ASN A 28 18.94 6.13 0.52
CA ASN A 28 18.09 5.48 1.52
C ASN A 28 16.72 5.14 0.92
N MET A 29 16.16 6.05 0.13
CA MET A 29 14.88 5.82 -0.57
C MET A 29 15.00 4.69 -1.58
N VAL A 30 16.06 4.70 -2.40
CA VAL A 30 16.35 3.64 -3.38
C VAL A 30 16.46 2.29 -2.67
N ALA A 31 17.34 2.18 -1.67
CA ALA A 31 17.57 0.93 -0.94
C ALA A 31 16.31 0.42 -0.22
N TRP A 32 15.50 1.33 0.33
CA TRP A 32 14.24 0.95 0.98
C TRP A 32 13.24 0.38 0.00
N TYR A 33 13.04 1.01 -1.17
CA TYR A 33 12.08 0.53 -2.17
C TYR A 33 12.57 -0.75 -2.89
N GLU A 34 13.88 -0.92 -3.08
CA GLU A 34 14.48 -2.20 -3.48
C GLU A 34 14.11 -3.31 -2.50
N LEU A 35 14.31 -3.07 -1.20
CA LEU A 35 14.05 -4.05 -0.16
C LEU A 35 12.54 -4.29 0.05
N ALA A 36 11.73 -3.24 0.07
CA ALA A 36 10.31 -3.32 0.41
C ALA A 36 9.48 -4.01 -0.67
N VAL A 37 9.70 -3.63 -1.93
CA VAL A 37 8.80 -3.96 -3.05
C VAL A 37 9.55 -4.40 -4.33
N GLY A 38 10.86 -4.65 -4.23
CA GLY A 38 11.64 -5.22 -5.33
C GLY A 38 11.87 -4.28 -6.51
N LEU A 39 11.69 -2.96 -6.32
CA LEU A 39 11.95 -1.95 -7.35
C LEU A 39 13.45 -1.83 -7.58
N ILE A 40 13.93 -2.06 -8.80
CA ILE A 40 15.35 -1.92 -9.18
C ILE A 40 15.57 -0.63 -9.99
N PRO A 41 16.70 0.08 -9.82
CA PRO A 41 16.99 1.29 -10.57
C PRO A 41 17.33 0.97 -12.04
N ALA A 42 16.55 1.51 -12.97
CA ALA A 42 16.90 1.59 -14.39
C ALA A 42 17.94 2.69 -14.65
N PHE A 43 17.96 3.71 -13.79
CA PHE A 43 18.97 4.77 -13.75
C PHE A 43 19.15 5.25 -12.30
N HIS A 44 20.39 5.58 -11.92
CA HIS A 44 20.71 6.17 -10.63
C HIS A 44 21.98 7.05 -10.75
N ASN A 45 21.91 8.29 -10.24
CA ASN A 45 23.05 9.17 -10.01
C ASN A 45 22.84 9.97 -8.70
N ASP A 46 23.75 10.89 -8.38
CA ASP A 46 23.72 11.68 -7.15
C ASP A 46 22.49 12.59 -6.98
N GLU A 47 21.72 12.85 -8.04
CA GLU A 47 20.59 13.79 -8.03
C GLU A 47 19.23 13.12 -8.25
N ALA A 48 19.19 11.92 -8.82
CA ALA A 48 17.96 11.25 -9.21
C ALA A 48 18.10 9.75 -9.42
N ALA A 49 17.00 9.03 -9.23
CA ALA A 49 16.86 7.62 -9.57
C ALA A 49 15.49 7.32 -10.18
N TRP A 50 15.44 6.38 -11.12
CA TRP A 50 14.21 5.88 -11.75
C TRP A 50 14.16 4.37 -11.59
N LEU A 51 13.16 3.85 -10.87
CA LEU A 51 13.06 2.46 -10.48
C LEU A 51 11.83 1.78 -11.06
N THR A 52 11.97 0.48 -11.37
CA THR A 52 10.89 -0.37 -11.87
C THR A 52 10.97 -1.79 -11.28
N ASN A 53 9.84 -2.48 -11.23
CA ASN A 53 9.74 -3.91 -10.89
C ASN A 53 8.87 -4.65 -11.93
N ASP A 54 8.56 -4.00 -13.05
CA ASP A 54 7.81 -4.53 -14.18
C ASP A 54 8.44 -4.09 -15.52
N GLU A 55 7.72 -4.27 -16.63
CA GLU A 55 8.20 -3.93 -17.97
C GLU A 55 8.30 -2.43 -18.26
N ALA A 56 7.72 -1.57 -17.41
CA ALA A 56 7.78 -0.13 -17.61
C ALA A 56 9.19 0.41 -17.37
N ASN A 57 9.53 1.52 -18.02
CA ASN A 57 10.84 2.16 -17.83
C ASN A 57 11.06 2.66 -16.38
N HIS A 58 9.99 3.02 -15.68
CA HIS A 58 9.94 3.25 -14.23
C HIS A 58 8.50 3.35 -13.72
N ARG A 59 8.31 3.00 -12.45
CA ARG A 59 7.07 3.21 -11.67
C ARG A 59 7.26 4.25 -10.59
N ILE A 60 8.46 4.33 -10.02
CA ILE A 60 8.82 5.33 -9.02
C ILE A 60 10.06 6.09 -9.51
N ALA A 61 10.03 7.41 -9.36
CA ALA A 61 11.21 8.25 -9.55
C ALA A 61 11.50 9.03 -8.26
N PHE A 62 12.78 9.16 -7.93
CA PHE A 62 13.27 9.99 -6.83
C PHE A 62 14.09 11.12 -7.40
N LEU A 63 13.83 12.34 -6.93
CA LEU A 63 14.58 13.54 -7.28
C LEU A 63 15.10 14.22 -6.01
N SER A 64 16.33 14.70 -6.05
CA SER A 64 16.98 15.41 -4.93
C SER A 64 17.47 16.80 -5.33
N PRO A 65 16.59 17.70 -5.83
CA PRO A 65 16.99 19.07 -6.13
C PRO A 65 17.45 19.80 -4.86
N PRO A 66 18.37 20.80 -4.98
CA PRO A 66 18.79 21.59 -3.84
C PRO A 66 17.63 22.42 -3.26
N GLY A 67 17.63 22.61 -1.94
CA GLY A 67 16.68 23.49 -1.24
C GLY A 67 15.35 22.84 -0.83
N LEU A 68 15.22 21.52 -0.92
CA LEU A 68 14.11 20.79 -0.31
C LEU A 68 14.02 21.05 1.19
N LYS A 69 12.80 20.94 1.71
CA LYS A 69 12.48 21.08 3.14
C LYS A 69 11.67 19.89 3.58
N LYS A 70 11.86 19.44 4.82
CA LYS A 70 10.94 18.48 5.44
C LYS A 70 9.55 19.13 5.58
N PRO A 71 8.46 18.37 5.39
CA PRO A 71 7.12 18.83 5.77
C PRO A 71 7.06 19.12 7.27
N ALA A 72 6.21 20.06 7.68
CA ALA A 72 6.09 20.41 9.10
C ALA A 72 5.16 19.44 9.83
N ASP A 73 4.10 19.00 9.17
CA ASP A 73 3.12 18.04 9.69
C ASP A 73 2.60 17.14 8.56
N LYS A 74 3.43 16.17 8.15
CA LYS A 74 3.14 15.34 6.98
C LYS A 74 1.82 14.57 7.08
N GLY A 75 1.47 14.10 8.28
CA GLY A 75 0.24 13.34 8.52
C GLY A 75 -1.03 14.15 8.34
N HIS A 76 -0.96 15.48 8.49
CA HIS A 76 -2.12 16.37 8.42
C HIS A 76 -2.05 17.41 7.28
N GLU A 77 -1.02 17.35 6.43
CA GLU A 77 -0.88 18.18 5.23
C GLU A 77 -1.49 17.50 3.98
N THR A 78 -1.93 18.30 3.00
CA THR A 78 -2.41 17.75 1.72
C THR A 78 -1.25 17.26 0.86
N GLY A 79 -1.44 16.14 0.16
CA GLY A 79 -0.40 15.53 -0.67
C GLY A 79 -0.74 14.10 -1.07
N ILE A 80 0.28 13.33 -1.47
CA ILE A 80 0.17 11.89 -1.66
C ILE A 80 0.08 11.23 -0.29
N HIS A 81 -1.01 10.50 -0.03
CA HIS A 81 -1.11 9.68 1.18
C HIS A 81 -0.23 8.44 1.09
N HIS A 82 -0.36 7.68 0.00
CA HIS A 82 0.45 6.48 -0.21
C HIS A 82 0.58 6.09 -1.69
N THR A 83 1.58 5.29 -2.00
CA THR A 83 1.63 4.43 -3.20
C THR A 83 1.28 3.00 -2.82
N ALA A 84 0.59 2.28 -3.70
CA ALA A 84 0.15 0.91 -3.45
C ALA A 84 0.81 -0.09 -4.41
N PHE A 85 1.18 -1.25 -3.87
CA PHE A 85 1.71 -2.40 -4.59
C PHE A 85 0.88 -3.63 -4.24
N GLU A 86 0.71 -4.53 -5.20
CA GLU A 86 -0.15 -5.70 -5.05
C GLU A 86 0.61 -6.98 -5.41
N TYR A 87 0.49 -7.99 -4.55
CA TYR A 87 0.90 -9.35 -4.86
C TYR A 87 -0.28 -10.13 -5.45
N ALA A 88 0.02 -11.07 -6.35
CA ALA A 88 -1.00 -11.87 -7.01
C ALA A 88 -1.69 -12.86 -6.06
N THR A 89 -1.00 -13.29 -5.01
CA THR A 89 -1.50 -14.29 -4.07
C THR A 89 -1.29 -13.88 -2.61
N PHE A 90 -2.14 -14.41 -1.74
CA PHE A 90 -2.05 -14.20 -0.30
C PHE A 90 -0.72 -14.72 0.28
N ASP A 91 -0.22 -15.84 -0.24
CA ASP A 91 1.03 -16.43 0.27
C ASP A 91 2.25 -15.58 -0.07
N GLU A 92 2.36 -15.07 -1.31
CA GLU A 92 3.43 -14.14 -1.69
C GLU A 92 3.38 -12.85 -0.86
N TRP A 93 2.16 -12.33 -0.63
CA TRP A 93 1.93 -11.15 0.18
C TRP A 93 2.36 -11.35 1.64
N LEU A 94 1.97 -12.47 2.26
CA LEU A 94 2.29 -12.76 3.65
C LEU A 94 3.77 -13.14 3.84
N ASP A 95 4.38 -13.82 2.87
CA ASP A 95 5.82 -14.08 2.85
C ASP A 95 6.62 -12.77 2.75
N ASN A 96 6.12 -11.81 1.97
CA ASN A 96 6.71 -10.48 1.93
C ASN A 96 6.63 -9.78 3.30
N TYR A 97 5.49 -9.83 3.99
CA TYR A 97 5.37 -9.31 5.35
C TYR A 97 6.40 -9.94 6.30
N ILE A 98 6.50 -11.28 6.33
CA ILE A 98 7.45 -12.00 7.17
C ILE A 98 8.89 -11.55 6.87
N ARG A 99 9.23 -11.40 5.59
CA ARG A 99 10.54 -10.94 5.15
C ARG A 99 10.82 -9.52 5.65
N LEU A 100 9.92 -8.56 5.42
CA LEU A 100 10.10 -7.17 5.86
C LEU A 100 10.22 -7.05 7.38
N ARG A 101 9.37 -7.76 8.12
CA ARG A 101 9.45 -7.88 9.58
C ARG A 101 10.82 -8.36 10.03
N ASN A 102 11.37 -9.40 9.41
CA ASN A 102 12.69 -9.94 9.74
C ASN A 102 13.83 -8.95 9.44
N HIS A 103 13.59 -7.97 8.55
CA HIS A 103 14.50 -6.85 8.28
C HIS A 103 14.23 -5.63 9.18
N GLY A 104 13.29 -5.71 10.13
CA GLY A 104 12.93 -4.60 11.02
C GLY A 104 12.04 -3.54 10.38
N ILE A 105 11.51 -3.79 9.18
CA ILE A 105 10.52 -2.92 8.53
C ILE A 105 9.14 -3.37 8.99
N LEU A 106 8.59 -2.66 9.97
CA LEU A 106 7.30 -2.97 10.58
C LEU A 106 6.21 -2.04 10.04
N PRO A 107 4.98 -2.54 9.88
CA PRO A 107 3.87 -1.71 9.46
C PRO A 107 3.41 -0.78 10.59
N PHE A 108 2.88 0.39 10.20
CA PHE A 108 2.20 1.28 11.13
C PHE A 108 0.69 1.05 11.18
N LEU A 109 0.13 0.40 10.15
CA LEU A 109 -1.30 0.17 10.00
C LEU A 109 -1.57 -1.08 9.15
N THR A 110 -2.57 -1.86 9.55
CA THR A 110 -3.00 -3.09 8.87
C THR A 110 -4.53 -3.14 8.85
N LEU A 111 -5.10 -3.23 7.65
CA LEU A 111 -6.52 -3.07 7.42
C LEU A 111 -7.05 -4.07 6.40
N ASP A 112 -8.16 -4.70 6.74
CA ASP A 112 -9.02 -5.45 5.82
C ASP A 112 -10.15 -4.53 5.36
N HIS A 113 -10.04 -4.05 4.12
CA HIS A 113 -11.00 -3.17 3.46
C HIS A 113 -12.23 -3.93 2.92
N GLY A 114 -12.28 -5.24 3.11
CA GLY A 114 -13.23 -6.17 2.48
C GLY A 114 -12.87 -6.51 1.05
N ILE A 115 -12.38 -5.54 0.27
CA ILE A 115 -11.84 -5.76 -1.09
C ILE A 115 -10.39 -6.21 -1.13
N THR A 116 -9.60 -5.71 -0.20
CA THR A 116 -8.17 -5.94 -0.13
C THR A 116 -7.79 -6.12 1.33
N MET A 117 -6.80 -6.98 1.57
CA MET A 117 -6.07 -6.99 2.83
C MET A 117 -4.78 -6.20 2.60
N SER A 118 -4.59 -5.16 3.40
CA SER A 118 -3.55 -4.15 3.17
C SER A 118 -2.67 -3.99 4.41
N ILE A 119 -1.36 -3.94 4.19
CA ILE A 119 -0.35 -3.62 5.20
C ILE A 119 0.35 -2.32 4.76
N TYR A 120 0.37 -1.32 5.64
CA TYR A 120 0.92 0.00 5.37
C TYR A 120 2.22 0.23 6.14
N TYR A 121 3.24 0.69 5.41
CA TYR A 121 4.56 1.05 5.90
C TYR A 121 4.85 2.53 5.63
N GLN A 122 5.87 3.07 6.29
CA GLN A 122 6.45 4.35 5.92
C GLN A 122 7.79 4.13 5.23
N ASP A 123 7.97 4.80 4.10
CA ASP A 123 9.30 4.94 3.51
C ASP A 123 10.18 5.89 4.37
N PRO A 124 11.48 6.01 4.08
CA PRO A 124 12.39 6.84 4.87
C PRO A 124 11.99 8.32 4.96
N ASP A 125 11.25 8.85 3.99
CA ASP A 125 10.74 10.22 3.98
C ASP A 125 9.32 10.32 4.55
N GLY A 126 8.71 9.20 4.95
CA GLY A 126 7.47 9.12 5.70
C GLY A 126 6.25 9.09 4.79
N ASN A 127 6.43 8.86 3.50
CA ASN A 127 5.30 8.60 2.62
C ASN A 127 4.72 7.23 2.95
N GLY A 128 3.39 7.11 2.89
CA GLY A 128 2.75 5.81 3.04
C GLY A 128 3.09 4.89 1.86
N VAL A 129 3.31 3.63 2.17
CA VAL A 129 3.46 2.56 1.17
C VAL A 129 2.54 1.42 1.56
N GLU A 130 1.52 1.20 0.75
CA GLU A 130 0.60 0.09 0.89
C GLU A 130 1.14 -1.12 0.11
N ILE A 131 1.16 -2.27 0.76
CA ILE A 131 1.38 -3.56 0.11
C ILE A 131 0.15 -4.41 0.41
N GLN A 132 -0.57 -4.81 -0.64
CA GLN A 132 -1.88 -5.44 -0.52
C GLN A 132 -1.99 -6.75 -1.29
N VAL A 133 -3.07 -7.48 -1.01
CA VAL A 133 -3.60 -8.56 -1.84
C VAL A 133 -5.11 -8.37 -2.02
N ASP A 134 -5.60 -8.68 -3.23
CA ASP A 134 -7.03 -8.67 -3.54
C ASP A 134 -7.74 -9.86 -2.89
N ALA A 135 -8.85 -9.60 -2.19
CA ALA A 135 -9.60 -10.63 -1.46
C ALA A 135 -10.41 -11.58 -2.37
N PHE A 136 -10.66 -11.19 -3.62
CA PHE A 136 -11.46 -11.96 -4.57
C PHE A 136 -10.59 -12.75 -5.56
N GLY A 137 -9.34 -12.33 -5.77
CA GLY A 137 -8.46 -12.85 -6.83
C GLY A 137 -8.97 -12.52 -8.25
N ASP A 138 -9.98 -11.65 -8.36
CA ASP A 138 -10.63 -11.25 -9.59
C ASP A 138 -11.13 -9.81 -9.48
N TRP A 139 -10.38 -8.88 -10.08
CA TRP A 139 -10.70 -7.46 -10.06
C TRP A 139 -12.08 -7.12 -10.63
N ALA A 140 -12.70 -7.95 -11.49
CA ALA A 140 -14.07 -7.69 -11.92
C ALA A 140 -15.05 -7.87 -10.76
N GLN A 141 -14.86 -8.90 -9.95
CA GLN A 141 -15.64 -9.14 -8.73
C GLN A 141 -15.32 -8.09 -7.67
N SER A 142 -14.05 -7.74 -7.45
CA SER A 142 -13.67 -6.69 -6.49
C SER A 142 -14.26 -5.34 -6.86
N LYS A 143 -14.21 -4.97 -8.16
CA LYS A 143 -14.87 -3.74 -8.66
C LYS A 143 -16.39 -3.79 -8.49
N GLN A 144 -17.01 -4.95 -8.71
CA GLN A 144 -18.44 -5.08 -8.49
C GLN A 144 -18.78 -4.91 -7.00
N TRP A 145 -18.02 -5.56 -6.12
CA TRP A 145 -18.22 -5.49 -4.68
C TRP A 145 -18.04 -4.05 -4.15
N ILE A 146 -16.92 -3.38 -4.44
CA ILE A 146 -16.68 -1.99 -3.97
C ILE A 146 -17.77 -1.02 -4.46
N SER A 147 -18.32 -1.26 -5.64
CA SER A 147 -19.36 -0.39 -6.22
C SER A 147 -20.76 -0.58 -5.65
N SER A 148 -21.01 -1.67 -4.91
CA SER A 148 -22.36 -2.08 -4.52
C SER A 148 -22.54 -2.59 -3.09
N ALA A 149 -21.46 -2.97 -2.40
CA ALA A 149 -21.53 -3.51 -1.04
C ALA A 149 -21.92 -2.43 -0.03
N LEU A 150 -23.01 -2.67 0.70
CA LEU A 150 -23.45 -1.80 1.80
C LEU A 150 -22.41 -1.73 2.92
N GLU A 151 -21.71 -2.84 3.15
CA GLU A 151 -20.62 -2.93 4.12
C GLU A 151 -19.51 -1.92 3.81
N PHE A 152 -19.01 -1.89 2.57
CA PHE A 152 -18.02 -0.90 2.14
C PHE A 152 -18.56 0.52 2.25
N ALA A 153 -19.81 0.75 1.85
CA ALA A 153 -20.43 2.06 1.97
C ALA A 153 -20.54 2.53 3.43
N SER A 154 -20.71 1.61 4.39
CA SER A 154 -20.79 1.91 5.82
C SER A 154 -19.43 2.08 6.49
N ASN A 155 -18.40 1.35 6.04
CA ASN A 155 -17.06 1.40 6.59
C ASN A 155 -15.99 1.21 5.48
N PRO A 156 -15.68 2.27 4.72
CA PRO A 156 -14.71 2.19 3.63
C PRO A 156 -13.25 2.13 4.10
N ILE A 157 -12.99 2.37 5.39
CA ILE A 157 -11.65 2.26 6.01
C ILE A 157 -11.33 0.79 6.36
N GLY A 158 -12.34 -0.05 6.54
CA GLY A 158 -12.15 -1.45 6.87
C GLY A 158 -11.95 -1.72 8.36
N THR A 159 -11.42 -2.91 8.65
CA THR A 159 -11.23 -3.44 10.01
C THR A 159 -9.78 -3.83 10.24
N TYR A 160 -9.30 -3.62 11.46
CA TYR A 160 -7.92 -3.96 11.82
C TYR A 160 -7.70 -5.47 11.90
N PHE A 161 -6.53 -5.92 11.46
CA PHE A 161 -6.05 -7.28 11.70
C PHE A 161 -4.58 -7.27 12.17
N ASP A 162 -4.18 -8.28 12.91
CA ASP A 162 -2.81 -8.53 13.32
C ASP A 162 -2.16 -9.50 12.32
N PRO A 163 -1.15 -9.06 11.55
CA PRO A 163 -0.49 -9.92 10.56
C PRO A 163 0.20 -11.14 11.20
N GLU A 164 0.63 -11.08 12.46
CA GLU A 164 1.19 -12.25 13.16
C GLU A 164 0.14 -13.34 13.39
N LYS A 165 -1.10 -12.94 13.66
CA LYS A 165 -2.22 -13.89 13.79
C LYS A 165 -2.55 -14.55 12.44
N LEU A 166 -2.40 -13.83 11.33
CA LEU A 166 -2.54 -14.42 9.98
C LEU A 166 -1.42 -15.42 9.69
N VAL A 167 -0.17 -15.10 10.06
CA VAL A 167 0.97 -16.03 9.93
C VAL A 167 0.70 -17.31 10.71
N ALA A 168 0.29 -17.22 11.98
CA ALA A 168 -0.04 -18.37 12.79
C ALA A 168 -1.20 -19.20 12.21
N ALA A 169 -2.23 -18.55 11.68
CA ALA A 169 -3.36 -19.22 11.03
C ALA A 169 -2.93 -19.98 9.76
N ARG A 170 -2.07 -19.38 8.93
CA ARG A 170 -1.49 -20.03 7.75
C ARG A 170 -0.63 -21.23 8.14
N GLU A 171 0.21 -21.09 9.16
CA GLU A 171 1.06 -22.19 9.68
C GLU A 171 0.23 -23.34 10.28
N ALA A 172 -0.96 -23.05 10.80
CA ALA A 172 -1.94 -24.05 11.23
C ALA A 172 -2.68 -24.73 10.05
N GLY A 173 -2.42 -24.32 8.81
CA GLY A 173 -2.94 -24.94 7.60
C GLY A 173 -4.27 -24.37 7.10
N LEU A 174 -4.73 -23.22 7.60
CA LEU A 174 -5.93 -22.56 7.09
C LEU A 174 -5.66 -21.99 5.68
N THR A 175 -6.67 -22.06 4.83
CA THR A 175 -6.66 -21.43 3.51
C THR A 175 -6.84 -19.92 3.61
N PHE A 176 -6.46 -19.17 2.56
CA PHE A 176 -6.69 -17.72 2.51
C PHE A 176 -8.16 -17.37 2.75
N LYS A 177 -9.10 -18.12 2.16
CA LYS A 177 -10.52 -17.88 2.34
C LYS A 177 -10.94 -17.98 3.81
N GLU A 178 -10.52 -19.04 4.51
CA GLU A 178 -10.83 -19.22 5.94
C GLU A 178 -10.19 -18.13 6.79
N ILE A 179 -8.94 -17.75 6.50
CA ILE A 179 -8.24 -16.67 7.20
C ILE A 179 -8.97 -15.34 6.98
N HIS A 180 -9.39 -15.03 5.75
CA HIS A 180 -10.11 -13.79 5.46
C HIS A 180 -11.47 -13.76 6.15
N GLU A 181 -12.25 -14.85 6.09
CA GLU A 181 -13.53 -14.96 6.80
C GLU A 181 -13.37 -14.77 8.31
N ASN A 182 -12.34 -15.36 8.92
CA ASN A 182 -12.03 -15.18 10.34
C ASN A 182 -11.58 -13.75 10.68
N ALA A 183 -10.81 -13.11 9.79
CA ALA A 183 -10.45 -11.70 9.92
C ALA A 183 -11.70 -10.80 9.92
N ARG A 184 -12.62 -11.02 8.98
CA ARG A 184 -13.92 -10.32 8.91
C ARG A 184 -14.79 -10.59 10.15
N ALA A 185 -14.66 -11.76 10.77
CA ALA A 185 -15.33 -12.09 12.03
C ALA A 185 -14.67 -11.46 13.27
N GLY A 186 -13.53 -10.79 13.11
CA GLY A 186 -12.82 -10.09 14.19
C GLY A 186 -11.88 -10.98 15.01
N GLU A 187 -11.58 -12.20 14.56
CA GLU A 187 -10.70 -13.13 15.31
C GLU A 187 -9.25 -12.66 15.37
N TYR A 188 -8.84 -11.83 14.41
CA TYR A 188 -7.47 -11.37 14.27
C TYR A 188 -7.27 -9.90 14.62
N VAL A 189 -8.20 -9.27 15.33
CA VAL A 189 -8.03 -7.87 15.77
C VAL A 189 -6.77 -7.74 16.64
N PRO A 190 -5.90 -6.73 16.41
CA PRO A 190 -4.70 -6.53 17.22
C PRO A 190 -5.06 -6.10 18.64
N ASP A 191 -4.19 -6.42 19.60
CA ASP A 191 -4.42 -6.10 21.02
C ASP A 191 -4.39 -4.58 21.27
N THR A 192 -3.67 -3.84 20.43
CA THR A 192 -3.64 -2.37 20.41
C THR A 192 -4.03 -1.89 19.03
N ILE A 193 -5.04 -1.04 18.97
CA ILE A 193 -5.47 -0.38 17.73
C ILE A 193 -4.85 1.03 17.71
N PRO A 194 -4.26 1.46 16.58
CA PRO A 194 -3.80 2.84 16.41
C PRO A 194 -4.90 3.86 16.73
N ALA A 195 -4.52 4.98 17.34
CA ALA A 195 -5.49 6.01 17.73
C ALA A 195 -6.16 6.69 16.52
N ASP A 196 -5.43 6.72 15.40
CA ASP A 196 -5.86 7.25 14.11
C ASP A 196 -5.18 6.49 12.98
N ILE A 197 -5.50 6.88 11.75
CA ILE A 197 -4.98 6.28 10.50
C ILE A 197 -4.02 7.22 9.76
N PHE A 198 -3.62 8.34 10.37
CA PHE A 198 -2.73 9.29 9.73
C PHE A 198 -1.32 8.69 9.61
N LEU A 199 -0.53 9.26 8.70
CA LEU A 199 0.88 8.91 8.62
C LEU A 199 1.55 9.30 9.94
N PRO A 200 2.25 8.37 10.61
CA PRO A 200 2.99 8.69 11.82
C PRO A 200 4.01 9.82 11.58
N GLU A 201 4.26 10.64 12.59
CA GLU A 201 5.34 11.62 12.53
C GLU A 201 6.68 10.92 12.34
N LEU A 202 7.43 11.35 11.31
CA LEU A 202 8.84 11.03 11.23
C LEU A 202 9.63 12.04 12.07
N TYR A 203 10.50 11.50 12.91
CA TYR A 203 11.49 12.22 13.73
C TYR A 203 12.26 13.35 13.01
#